data_AF-A0A1G3Q4L2-F1
#
_entry.id   AF-A0A1G3Q4L2-F1
#
_cell.length_a   1.000
_cell.length_b   1.000
_cell.length_c   1.000
_cell.angle_alpha   90.00
_cell.angle_beta   90.00
_cell.angle_gamma   90.00
#
_symmetry.space_group_name_H-M   'P 1'
#
loop_
_entity.id
_entity.type
_entity.pdbx_description
1 polymer ?
#
loop_
_entity_poly.entity_id
_entity_poly.type
_entity_poly.pdbx_seq_one_letter_code
_entity_poly.pdbx_strand_id
1 'polypeptide(L)'
;METQYLKSGESIIADTDVRVFTILGSCVAIMLYDPKLKLGAMSHALLPDNSFSIMERRDKNPMLYVEQGLYALMDKMIERGSLKHRLIVKIFGGSSINICEDELCNNPRVGEKNVLKALEIIEKEGLNLAVNDTGGDTGRKLIFYPAQGVVYRKFVKKNPYE
;
A
#
# COMPACT_ATOMS: atom_id res chain seq x y z
N MET A 1 6.85 21.11 6.34
CA MET A 1 6.67 19.75 5.81
C MET A 1 7.25 18.71 6.76
N GLU A 2 6.37 17.99 7.47
CA GLU A 2 6.73 16.84 8.30
C GLU A 2 7.09 15.64 7.40
N THR A 3 8.03 14.79 7.82
CA THR A 3 8.42 13.59 7.06
C THR A 3 8.28 12.34 7.91
N GLN A 4 7.54 11.34 7.42
CA GLN A 4 7.28 10.08 8.11
C GLN A 4 7.73 8.90 7.25
N TYR A 5 8.41 7.93 7.88
CA TYR A 5 8.66 6.63 7.27
C TYR A 5 7.53 5.66 7.63
N LEU A 6 6.93 5.01 6.64
CA LEU A 6 5.81 4.09 6.82
C LEU A 6 6.28 2.64 6.69
N LYS A 7 6.33 1.92 7.81
CA LYS A 7 6.72 0.51 7.87
C LYS A 7 5.57 -0.40 7.40
N SER A 8 5.90 -1.66 7.10
CA SER A 8 4.88 -2.68 6.84
C SER A 8 3.92 -2.80 8.01
N GLY A 9 2.62 -2.90 7.74
CA GLY A 9 1.58 -2.92 8.77
C GLY A 9 1.24 -1.54 9.33
N GLU A 10 1.79 -0.45 8.79
CA GLU A 10 1.39 0.91 9.18
C GLU A 10 0.48 1.54 8.10
N SER A 11 -0.33 2.49 8.56
CA SER A 11 -1.15 3.33 7.67
C SER A 11 -1.10 4.78 8.12
N ILE A 12 -1.41 5.69 7.19
CA ILE A 12 -1.49 7.13 7.43
C ILE A 12 -2.67 7.72 6.66
N ILE A 13 -3.27 8.75 7.23
CA ILE A 13 -4.28 9.60 6.58
C ILE A 13 -3.98 11.06 6.92
N ALA A 14 -3.87 11.91 5.90
CA ALA A 14 -3.50 13.31 6.07
C ALA A 14 -4.06 14.21 4.96
N ASP A 15 -4.46 15.40 5.37
CA ASP A 15 -4.88 16.56 4.56
C ASP A 15 -3.94 17.77 4.75
N THR A 16 -2.83 17.57 5.46
CA THR A 16 -1.79 18.57 5.76
C THR A 16 -0.51 18.32 4.97
N ASP A 17 0.45 19.24 5.07
CA ASP A 17 1.76 19.18 4.40
C ASP A 17 2.71 18.15 5.06
N VAL A 18 2.42 16.87 4.78
CA VAL A 18 3.18 15.69 5.21
C VAL A 18 3.78 15.00 4.00
N ARG A 19 5.01 14.51 4.16
CA ARG A 19 5.70 13.65 3.20
C ARG A 19 5.89 12.27 3.80
N VAL A 20 5.39 11.25 3.10
CA VAL A 20 5.49 9.85 3.53
C VAL A 20 6.52 9.14 2.66
N PHE A 21 7.45 8.42 3.26
CA PHE A 21 8.44 7.60 2.57
C PHE A 21 8.24 6.13 2.93
N THR A 22 8.38 5.25 1.96
CA THR A 22 8.46 3.79 2.19
C THR A 22 9.35 3.11 1.14
N ILE A 23 9.78 1.88 1.43
CA ILE A 23 10.44 0.97 0.50
C ILE A 23 9.56 -0.26 0.36
N LEU A 24 9.33 -0.66 -0.89
CA LEU A 24 8.52 -1.82 -1.24
C LEU A 24 9.34 -2.87 -1.96
N GLY A 25 9.19 -4.12 -1.53
CA GLY A 25 9.54 -5.32 -2.29
C GLY A 25 8.27 -6.03 -2.71
N SER A 26 8.04 -7.23 -2.15
CA SER A 26 6.82 -8.03 -2.30
C SER A 26 5.60 -7.47 -1.58
N CYS A 27 5.78 -6.60 -0.59
CA CYS A 27 4.71 -5.79 -0.02
C CYS A 27 4.09 -4.84 -1.04
N VAL A 28 2.84 -4.41 -0.79
CA VAL A 28 2.10 -3.49 -1.66
C VAL A 28 1.69 -2.28 -0.84
N ALA A 29 1.93 -1.09 -1.39
CA ALA A 29 1.32 0.12 -0.88
C ALA A 29 0.06 0.46 -1.68
N ILE A 30 -1.00 0.79 -0.95
CA ILE A 30 -2.29 1.19 -1.51
C ILE A 30 -2.58 2.59 -1.03
N MET A 31 -2.81 3.51 -1.95
CA MET A 31 -3.16 4.89 -1.64
C MET A 31 -4.56 5.23 -2.13
N LEU A 32 -5.29 5.97 -1.30
CA LEU A 32 -6.57 6.60 -1.63
C LEU A 32 -6.40 8.11 -1.59
N TYR A 33 -7.04 8.81 -2.52
CA TYR A 33 -7.02 10.28 -2.54
C TYR A 33 -8.38 10.84 -2.94
N ASP A 34 -8.91 11.77 -2.15
CA ASP A 34 -10.07 12.60 -2.54
C ASP A 34 -9.57 14.00 -2.96
N PRO A 35 -9.62 14.35 -4.26
CA PRO A 35 -9.11 15.62 -4.76
C PRO A 35 -9.92 16.82 -4.28
N LYS A 36 -11.20 16.64 -3.94
CA LYS A 36 -12.06 17.73 -3.47
C LYS A 36 -11.72 18.11 -2.04
N LEU A 37 -11.41 17.13 -1.20
CA LEU A 37 -11.02 17.34 0.20
C LEU A 37 -9.51 17.57 0.36
N LYS A 38 -8.70 17.30 -0.66
CA LYS A 38 -7.24 17.25 -0.54
C LYS A 38 -6.82 16.32 0.61
N LEU A 39 -7.50 15.18 0.72
CA LEU A 39 -7.29 14.19 1.76
C LEU A 39 -6.69 12.96 1.09
N GLY A 40 -5.56 12.47 1.62
CA GLY A 40 -4.92 11.26 1.14
C GLY A 40 -4.70 10.26 2.26
N ALA A 41 -4.74 8.99 1.91
CA ALA A 41 -4.40 7.90 2.81
C ALA A 41 -3.49 6.89 2.12
N MET A 42 -2.68 6.18 2.90
CA MET A 42 -1.76 5.16 2.43
C MET A 42 -1.67 4.03 3.45
N SER A 43 -1.66 2.79 2.98
CA SER A 43 -1.38 1.59 3.76
C SER A 43 -0.19 0.87 3.14
N HIS A 44 0.67 0.29 3.97
CA HIS A 44 1.78 -0.56 3.57
C HIS A 44 1.48 -2.00 3.99
N ALA A 45 0.82 -2.75 3.12
CA ALA A 45 0.39 -4.12 3.38
C ALA A 45 1.47 -5.14 3.00
N LEU A 46 1.58 -6.20 3.80
CA LEU A 46 2.56 -7.28 3.64
C LEU A 46 1.94 -8.54 3.03
N LEU A 47 0.69 -8.83 3.38
CA LEU A 47 -0.01 -10.07 3.07
C LEU A 47 -1.32 -9.78 2.33
N PRO A 48 -1.87 -10.74 1.55
CA PRO A 48 -3.07 -10.48 0.77
C PRO A 48 -4.30 -10.39 1.69
N ASP A 49 -4.47 -11.39 2.55
CA ASP A 49 -5.60 -11.52 3.46
C ASP A 49 -5.22 -12.41 4.66
N ASN A 50 -6.13 -12.52 5.63
CA ASN A 50 -5.96 -13.30 6.84
C ASN A 50 -6.03 -14.82 6.63
N SER A 51 -6.37 -15.31 5.42
CA SER A 51 -6.33 -16.76 5.11
C SER A 51 -4.90 -17.26 4.92
N PHE A 52 -3.96 -16.33 4.70
CA PHE A 52 -2.55 -16.63 4.50
C PHE A 52 -1.76 -16.92 5.80
N SER A 53 -2.34 -16.66 6.97
CA SER A 53 -1.74 -17.02 8.25
C SER A 53 -2.04 -18.49 8.58
N ILE A 54 -1.15 -19.39 8.17
CA ILE A 54 -1.22 -20.85 8.49
C ILE A 54 -1.03 -21.09 10.01
N MET A 55 -0.53 -20.10 10.73
CA MET A 55 -0.43 -20.11 12.19
C MET A 55 -1.46 -19.16 12.76
N GLU A 56 -2.44 -19.68 13.50
CA GLU A 56 -3.50 -18.94 14.24
C GLU A 56 -3.00 -17.88 15.24
N ARG A 57 -1.70 -17.58 15.26
CA ARG A 57 -1.07 -16.68 16.22
C ARG A 57 0.08 -15.99 15.53
N ARG A 58 -0.04 -14.67 15.29
CA ARG A 58 0.90 -13.73 15.93
C ARG A 58 0.61 -12.26 15.69
N ASP A 59 -0.06 -11.86 14.61
CA ASP A 59 -0.31 -10.43 14.40
C ASP A 59 -1.77 -10.09 14.12
N LYS A 60 -2.39 -9.47 15.13
CA LYS A 60 -3.77 -8.95 15.08
C LYS A 60 -3.86 -7.65 14.29
N ASN A 61 -2.73 -7.14 13.77
CA ASN A 61 -2.73 -5.88 13.05
C ASN A 61 -3.42 -6.02 11.68
N PRO A 62 -4.63 -5.47 11.49
CA PRO A 62 -5.34 -5.54 10.22
C PRO A 62 -4.57 -4.85 9.09
N MET A 63 -3.67 -3.91 9.40
CA MET A 63 -2.95 -3.13 8.38
C MET A 63 -1.84 -3.93 7.70
N LEU A 64 -1.50 -5.12 8.20
CA LEU A 64 -0.61 -6.04 7.51
C LEU A 64 -1.24 -6.65 6.26
N TYR A 65 -2.57 -6.65 6.16
CA TYR A 65 -3.30 -7.33 5.10
C TYR A 65 -3.86 -6.32 4.09
N VAL A 66 -3.72 -6.63 2.80
CA VAL A 66 -4.22 -5.79 1.70
C VAL A 66 -5.71 -5.55 1.85
N GLU A 67 -6.48 -6.61 2.12
CA GLU A 67 -7.93 -6.51 2.23
C GLU A 67 -8.37 -5.62 3.41
N GLN A 68 -7.94 -5.97 4.62
CA GLN A 68 -8.33 -5.23 5.81
C GLN A 68 -7.76 -3.80 5.80
N GLY A 69 -6.55 -3.61 5.28
CA GLY A 69 -5.92 -2.31 5.07
C GLY A 69 -6.75 -1.40 4.17
N LEU A 70 -7.16 -1.90 3.01
CA LEU A 70 -7.89 -1.10 2.02
C LEU A 70 -9.29 -0.69 2.53
N TYR A 71 -10.04 -1.62 3.13
CA TYR A 71 -11.36 -1.28 3.70
C TYR A 71 -11.23 -0.26 4.83
N ALA A 72 -10.28 -0.44 5.77
CA ALA A 72 -10.09 0.51 6.86
C ALA A 72 -9.67 1.91 6.38
N LEU A 73 -8.87 2.00 5.31
CA LEU A 73 -8.57 3.31 4.72
C LEU A 73 -9.81 3.96 4.11
N MET A 74 -10.61 3.19 3.37
CA MET A 74 -11.84 3.69 2.75
C MET A 74 -12.81 4.21 3.82
N ASP A 75 -13.02 3.46 4.89
CA ASP A 75 -13.88 3.85 6.01
C ASP A 75 -13.39 5.16 6.65
N LYS A 76 -12.10 5.26 7.01
CA LYS A 76 -11.52 6.48 7.59
C LYS A 76 -11.61 7.69 6.65
N MET A 77 -11.51 7.49 5.34
CA MET A 77 -11.66 8.55 4.35
C MET A 77 -13.12 9.02 4.29
N ILE A 78 -14.08 8.09 4.32
CA ILE A 78 -15.52 8.38 4.31
C ILE A 78 -15.97 9.06 5.61
N GLU A 79 -15.46 8.63 6.76
CA GLU A 79 -15.68 9.28 8.06
C GLU A 79 -15.24 10.75 8.06
N ARG A 80 -14.21 11.08 7.27
CA ARG A 80 -13.74 12.46 7.05
C ARG A 80 -14.46 13.18 5.90
N GLY A 81 -15.57 12.64 5.40
CA GLY A 81 -16.43 13.26 4.39
C GLY A 81 -16.07 12.94 2.95
N SER A 82 -15.15 12.00 2.70
CA SER A 82 -14.86 11.54 1.33
C SER A 82 -16.06 10.79 0.77
N LEU A 83 -16.24 10.85 -0.55
CA LEU A 83 -17.22 10.03 -1.24
C LEU A 83 -16.50 8.98 -2.06
N LYS A 84 -16.97 7.73 -1.99
CA LYS A 84 -16.35 6.58 -2.65
C LYS A 84 -16.04 6.82 -4.13
N HIS A 85 -16.99 7.39 -4.88
CA HIS A 85 -16.83 7.67 -6.31
C HIS A 85 -15.80 8.78 -6.64
N ARG A 86 -15.36 9.56 -5.64
CA ARG A 86 -14.29 10.56 -5.79
C ARG A 86 -12.91 10.00 -5.47
N LEU A 87 -12.84 8.83 -4.84
CA LEU A 87 -11.58 8.23 -4.43
C LEU A 87 -10.79 7.78 -5.66
N ILE A 88 -9.58 8.32 -5.78
CA ILE A 88 -8.58 7.90 -6.74
C ILE A 88 -7.66 6.92 -6.04
N VAL A 89 -7.47 5.75 -6.65
CA VAL A 89 -6.63 4.68 -6.13
C VAL A 89 -5.31 4.63 -6.89
N LYS A 90 -4.22 4.42 -6.15
CA LYS A 90 -2.90 4.13 -6.71
C LYS A 90 -2.28 2.97 -5.95
N ILE A 91 -1.70 2.02 -6.68
CA ILE A 91 -1.02 0.86 -6.09
C ILE A 91 0.41 0.73 -6.62
N PHE A 92 1.31 0.35 -5.72
CA PHE A 92 2.73 0.20 -5.99
C PHE A 92 3.29 -1.01 -5.23
N GLY A 93 4.35 -1.63 -5.74
CA GLY A 93 5.06 -2.72 -5.04
C GLY A 93 4.78 -4.11 -5.63
N GLY A 94 4.68 -5.14 -4.80
CA GLY A 94 4.38 -6.50 -5.26
C GLY A 94 5.45 -7.11 -6.16
N SER A 95 6.72 -6.69 -6.03
CA SER A 95 7.82 -7.30 -6.78
C SER A 95 8.10 -8.72 -6.31
N SER A 96 8.79 -9.53 -7.12
CA SER A 96 9.25 -10.86 -6.70
C SER A 96 10.38 -10.82 -5.66
N ILE A 97 11.01 -9.67 -5.44
CA ILE A 97 12.04 -9.53 -4.39
C ILE A 97 11.38 -9.37 -3.02
N ASN A 98 11.83 -10.20 -2.09
CA ASN A 98 11.59 -10.01 -0.66
C ASN A 98 12.69 -9.10 -0.08
N ILE A 99 12.31 -7.87 0.27
CA ILE A 99 13.17 -6.89 0.98
C ILE A 99 12.80 -6.87 2.48
N CYS A 100 11.80 -7.66 2.83
CA CYS A 100 11.27 -7.88 4.16
C CYS A 100 12.03 -9.06 4.79
N GLU A 101 12.61 -8.85 5.98
CA GLU A 101 13.26 -9.92 6.78
C GLU A 101 12.23 -10.74 7.60
N ASP A 102 10.95 -10.42 7.50
CA ASP A 102 9.88 -11.13 8.20
C ASP A 102 9.65 -12.51 7.56
N GLU A 103 9.59 -13.55 8.39
CA GLU A 103 9.32 -14.93 7.96
C GLU A 103 7.98 -15.07 7.23
N LEU A 104 7.03 -14.14 7.47
CA LEU A 104 5.75 -14.05 6.77
C LEU A 104 5.91 -13.82 5.25
N CYS A 105 7.06 -13.31 4.81
CA CYS A 105 7.38 -13.06 3.41
C CYS A 105 7.98 -14.27 2.67
N ASN A 106 8.18 -15.42 3.33
CA ASN A 106 8.86 -16.58 2.75
C ASN A 106 8.13 -17.25 1.57
N ASN A 107 6.90 -16.83 1.26
CA ASN A 107 6.21 -17.28 0.05
C ASN A 107 6.69 -16.47 -1.17
N PRO A 108 7.33 -17.10 -2.18
CA PRO A 108 7.88 -16.39 -3.34
C PRO A 108 6.82 -15.72 -4.22
N ARG A 109 5.53 -16.03 -4.04
CA ARG A 109 4.41 -15.44 -4.77
C ARG A 109 3.57 -14.46 -3.94
N VAL A 110 4.01 -14.09 -2.73
CA VAL A 110 3.25 -13.18 -1.87
C VAL A 110 2.98 -11.84 -2.55
N GLY A 111 3.96 -11.30 -3.28
CA GLY A 111 3.80 -10.04 -4.02
C GLY A 111 2.73 -10.10 -5.11
N GLU A 112 2.71 -11.15 -5.91
CA GLU A 112 1.66 -11.38 -6.91
C GLU A 112 0.27 -11.44 -6.26
N LYS A 113 0.16 -12.17 -5.15
CA LYS A 113 -1.11 -12.32 -4.41
C LYS A 113 -1.59 -11.02 -3.79
N ASN A 114 -0.67 -10.20 -3.25
CA ASN A 114 -1.00 -8.88 -2.72
C ASN A 114 -1.61 -7.97 -3.81
N VAL A 115 -1.00 -7.96 -5.00
CA VAL A 115 -1.48 -7.17 -6.14
C VAL A 115 -2.84 -7.67 -6.60
N LEU A 116 -3.00 -8.98 -6.79
CA LEU A 116 -4.27 -9.57 -7.21
C LEU A 116 -5.40 -9.25 -6.23
N LYS A 117 -5.16 -9.36 -4.92
CA LYS A 117 -6.15 -9.02 -3.90
C LYS A 117 -6.52 -7.55 -3.92
N ALA A 118 -5.55 -6.65 -4.12
CA ALA A 118 -5.84 -5.22 -4.23
C ALA A 118 -6.71 -4.92 -5.46
N LEU A 119 -6.38 -5.51 -6.62
CA LEU A 119 -7.14 -5.34 -7.86
C LEU A 119 -8.57 -5.90 -7.75
N GLU A 120 -8.73 -7.08 -7.15
CA GLU A 120 -10.03 -7.70 -6.88
C GLU A 120 -10.95 -6.76 -6.09
N ILE A 121 -10.43 -6.17 -5.01
CA ILE A 121 -11.23 -5.27 -4.15
C ILE A 121 -11.51 -3.96 -4.88
N ILE A 122 -10.53 -3.40 -5.60
CA ILE A 122 -10.72 -2.17 -6.38
C ILE A 122 -11.84 -2.34 -7.41
N GLU A 123 -11.87 -3.47 -8.12
CA GLU A 123 -12.91 -3.79 -9.09
C GLU A 123 -14.26 -4.02 -8.41
N LYS A 124 -14.31 -4.88 -7.37
CA LYS A 124 -15.51 -5.17 -6.59
C LYS A 124 -16.16 -3.91 -6.03
N GLU A 125 -15.35 -2.99 -5.52
CA GLU A 125 -15.82 -1.76 -4.91
C GLU A 125 -16.08 -0.64 -5.94
N GLY A 126 -15.75 -0.85 -7.22
CA GLY A 126 -15.93 0.15 -8.28
C GLY A 126 -15.06 1.39 -8.09
N LEU A 127 -13.85 1.22 -7.56
CA LEU A 127 -12.92 2.31 -7.30
C LEU A 127 -12.13 2.70 -8.55
N ASN A 128 -11.79 3.99 -8.68
CA ASN A 128 -11.04 4.49 -9.83
C ASN A 128 -9.53 4.24 -9.67
N LEU A 129 -9.01 3.22 -10.34
CA LEU A 129 -7.57 2.92 -10.37
C LEU A 129 -6.84 3.83 -11.37
N ALA A 130 -6.15 4.85 -10.87
CA ALA A 130 -5.38 5.77 -11.70
C ALA A 130 -3.95 5.30 -11.98
N VAL A 131 -3.34 4.55 -11.07
CA VAL A 131 -1.96 4.06 -11.23
C VAL A 131 -1.83 2.64 -10.69
N ASN A 132 -1.26 1.77 -11.51
CA ASN A 132 -0.82 0.44 -11.13
C ASN A 132 0.65 0.24 -11.53
N ASP A 133 1.57 0.44 -10.58
CA ASP A 133 3.01 0.23 -10.77
C ASP A 133 3.48 -0.91 -9.86
N THR A 134 3.10 -2.12 -10.25
CA THR A 134 3.30 -3.33 -9.45
C THR A 134 4.13 -4.39 -10.18
N GLY A 135 4.50 -5.46 -9.48
CA GLY A 135 5.26 -6.58 -10.05
C GLY A 135 6.72 -6.24 -10.32
N GLY A 136 7.33 -7.00 -11.23
CA GLY A 136 8.75 -6.90 -11.59
C GLY A 136 9.68 -7.55 -10.56
N ASP A 137 10.98 -7.41 -10.80
CA ASP A 137 12.06 -8.07 -10.08
C ASP A 137 12.94 -7.08 -9.29
N THR A 138 12.41 -5.89 -9.02
CA THR A 138 13.16 -4.79 -8.40
C THR A 138 12.29 -4.04 -7.40
N GLY A 139 12.86 -3.75 -6.23
CA GLY A 139 12.21 -2.95 -5.20
C GLY A 139 11.94 -1.50 -5.61
N ARG A 140 11.05 -0.82 -4.89
CA ARG A 140 10.67 0.57 -5.17
C ARG A 140 10.79 1.41 -3.90
N LYS A 141 11.44 2.56 -4.00
CA LYS A 141 11.35 3.65 -3.03
C LYS A 141 10.23 4.59 -3.45
N LEU A 142 9.29 4.83 -2.55
CA LEU A 142 8.17 5.76 -2.76
C LEU A 142 8.28 6.98 -1.87
N ILE A 143 7.85 8.11 -2.41
CA ILE A 143 7.56 9.32 -1.66
C ILE A 143 6.14 9.73 -2.01
N PHE A 144 5.26 9.78 -1.02
CA PHE A 144 3.86 10.15 -1.15
C PHE A 144 3.57 11.47 -0.43
N TYR A 145 2.78 12.33 -1.08
CA TYR A 145 2.27 13.59 -0.55
C TYR A 145 0.74 13.45 -0.42
N PRO A 146 0.22 13.08 0.77
CA PRO A 146 -1.20 12.73 0.95
C PRO A 146 -2.16 13.84 0.52
N ALA A 147 -1.92 15.08 0.97
CA ALA A 147 -2.80 16.21 0.65
C ALA A 147 -2.85 16.54 -0.85
N GLN A 148 -1.86 16.10 -1.62
CA GLN A 148 -1.75 16.34 -3.06
C GLN A 148 -2.10 15.11 -3.90
N GLY A 149 -2.20 13.93 -3.28
CA GLY A 149 -2.35 12.67 -4.01
C GLY A 149 -1.15 12.33 -4.92
N VAL A 150 0.01 12.98 -4.74
CA VAL A 150 1.18 12.83 -5.62
C VAL A 150 2.13 11.77 -5.07
N VAL A 151 2.60 10.88 -5.95
CA VAL A 151 3.57 9.83 -5.62
C VAL A 151 4.77 9.95 -6.55
N TYR A 152 5.97 10.00 -5.99
CA TYR A 152 7.22 9.81 -6.70
C TYR A 152 7.75 8.41 -6.43
N ARG A 153 8.11 7.70 -7.49
CA ARG A 153 8.67 6.35 -7.42
C ARG A 153 10.07 6.33 -8.02
N LYS A 154 10.98 5.60 -7.36
CA LYS A 154 12.29 5.24 -7.90
C LYS A 154 12.55 3.75 -7.67
N PHE A 155 13.08 3.04 -8.65
CA PHE A 155 13.56 1.68 -8.44
C PHE A 155 14.79 1.68 -7.53
N VAL A 156 14.84 0.75 -6.58
CA VAL A 156 16.03 0.49 -5.78
C VAL A 156 17.07 -0.11 -6.71
N LYS A 157 18.27 0.48 -6.78
CA LYS A 157 19.34 -0.09 -7.61
C LYS A 157 19.69 -1.47 -7.07
N LYS A 158 19.74 -2.49 -7.94
CA LYS A 158 20.48 -3.73 -7.62
C LYS A 158 21.91 -3.32 -7.30
N ASN A 159 22.48 -3.87 -6.23
CA ASN A 159 23.87 -3.62 -5.90
C ASN A 159 24.70 -4.08 -7.12
N PRO A 160 25.52 -3.23 -7.77
CA PRO A 160 26.24 -3.62 -8.99
C PRO A 160 27.35 -4.66 -8.75
N TYR A 161 27.43 -5.22 -7.54
CA TYR A 161 28.43 -6.20 -7.10
C TYR A 161 27.81 -7.56 -6.71
N GLU A 162 26.53 -7.78 -7.00
CA GLU A 162 25.89 -9.11 -7.02
C GLU A 162 25.75 -9.65 -8.44
#